data_AF-A0A6B2C440-F1
#
_entry.id   AF-A0A6B2C440-F1
#
_cell.length_a   1.000
_cell.length_b   1.000
_cell.length_c   1.000
_cell.angle_alpha   90.00
_cell.angle_beta   90.00
_cell.angle_gamma   90.00
#
_symmetry.space_group_name_H-M   'P 1'
#
loop_
_entity.id
_entity.type
_entity.pdbx_description
1 polymer ?
#
loop_
_entity_poly.entity_id
_entity_poly.type
_entity_poly.pdbx_seq_one_letter_code
_entity_poly.pdbx_strand_id
1 'polypeptide(L)'
;MRTITFIQKNRFEVDGQPAVNYDINLPLELIEALKQRKFLPQTPYLHWRRISRLYYVVTLGDKRGIYMHLWKFNETSLPNEVVQEVEREEQRSGLEANAIIWTITRWHGRTVALARILLGYGTNIYVESNNEEITLTPQIRYYMQLKGRTILYWKQLGEDTWLITKSAKDYDAKSWLTCETLKIPKKFRTFNYYMFLETTINLTEKDGKPALVLKRTVFRSSFDEFLDNTIKKGKGKIEIHDLYNLYLEYIKKNKPEEEPLSFIGFLDKLNPRIIPTKPYKVLREHPEETYYIHGFSLKTQTNERGDDG
;
A
#
# COMPACT_ATOMS: atom_id res chain seq x y z
N MET A 1 23.33 5.61 11.99
CA MET A 1 22.12 5.22 12.76
C MET A 1 20.92 5.91 12.16
N ARG A 2 19.80 5.21 12.03
CA ARG A 2 18.54 5.73 11.50
C ARG A 2 17.38 5.29 12.39
N THR A 3 16.54 6.24 12.81
CA THR A 3 15.44 6.00 13.75
C THR A 3 14.21 6.78 13.30
N ILE A 4 13.01 6.27 13.60
CA ILE A 4 11.74 6.94 13.33
C ILE A 4 11.11 7.32 14.67
N THR A 5 10.57 8.53 14.75
CA THR A 5 9.72 8.97 15.88
C THR A 5 8.38 9.46 15.35
N PHE A 6 7.34 9.33 16.16
CA PHE A 6 6.02 9.83 15.80
C PHE A 6 5.82 11.27 16.29
N ILE A 7 4.99 12.01 15.56
CA ILE A 7 4.61 13.38 15.89
C ILE A 7 3.21 13.35 16.47
N GLN A 8 3.02 14.01 17.61
CA GLN A 8 1.69 14.26 18.17
C GLN A 8 1.23 15.66 17.78
N LYS A 9 0.19 15.73 16.96
CA LYS A 9 -0.42 16.99 16.54
C LYS A 9 -1.52 17.38 17.52
N ASN A 10 -1.32 18.50 18.22
CA ASN A 10 -2.27 19.05 19.18
C ASN A 10 -2.89 20.33 18.62
N ARG A 11 -4.22 20.41 18.63
CA ARG A 11 -4.97 21.60 18.18
C ARG A 11 -5.52 22.32 19.41
N PHE A 12 -5.34 23.63 19.47
CA PHE A 12 -5.76 24.48 20.58
C PHE A 12 -6.13 25.87 20.06
N GLU A 13 -6.63 26.74 20.93
CA GLU A 13 -6.96 28.12 20.58
C GLU A 13 -6.01 29.09 21.28
N VAL A 14 -5.53 30.09 20.53
CA VAL A 14 -4.77 31.23 21.06
C VAL A 14 -5.49 32.49 20.60
N ASP A 15 -5.95 33.30 21.55
CA ASP A 15 -6.66 34.57 21.27
C ASP A 15 -7.86 34.39 20.31
N GLY A 16 -8.57 33.27 20.42
CA GLY A 16 -9.73 32.93 19.58
C GLY A 16 -9.38 32.46 18.15
N GLN A 17 -8.10 32.24 17.84
CA GLN A 17 -7.65 31.66 16.58
C GLN A 17 -7.18 30.21 16.77
N PRO A 18 -7.49 29.30 15.83
CA PRO A 18 -6.98 27.93 15.89
C PRO A 18 -5.46 27.93 15.70
N ALA A 19 -4.77 27.32 16.65
CA ALA A 19 -3.33 27.09 16.64
C ALA A 19 -3.03 25.60 16.70
N VAL A 20 -1.88 25.21 16.14
CA VAL A 20 -1.42 23.82 16.11
C VAL A 20 -0.02 23.75 16.68
N ASN A 21 0.21 22.74 17.52
CA ASN A 21 1.52 22.38 18.02
C ASN A 21 1.84 20.95 17.61
N TYR A 22 3.10 20.70 17.30
CA TYR A 22 3.58 19.40 16.86
C TYR A 22 4.64 18.92 17.85
N ASP A 23 4.20 18.10 18.79
CA ASP A 23 5.05 17.56 19.84
C ASP A 23 5.81 16.33 19.34
N ILE A 24 7.08 16.27 19.72
CA ILE A 24 8.01 15.23 19.32
C ILE A 24 8.80 14.74 20.55
N ASN A 25 9.08 13.45 20.56
CA ASN A 25 10.01 12.85 21.52
C ASN A 25 11.30 12.48 20.79
N LEU A 26 12.42 13.06 21.20
CA LEU A 26 13.72 12.78 20.59
C LEU A 26 14.31 11.47 21.14
N PRO A 27 14.82 10.57 20.30
CA PRO A 27 15.50 9.37 20.77
C PRO A 27 16.74 9.74 21.60
N LEU A 28 16.98 9.02 22.69
CA LEU A 28 18.11 9.28 23.58
C LEU A 28 19.44 9.23 22.84
N GLU A 29 19.61 8.25 21.95
CA GLU A 29 20.84 8.06 21.17
C GLU A 29 21.11 9.23 20.24
N LEU A 30 20.05 9.91 19.77
CA LEU A 30 20.17 11.11 18.97
C LEU A 30 20.70 12.28 19.79
N ILE A 31 20.17 12.47 21.00
CA ILE A 31 20.64 13.51 21.91
C ILE A 31 22.09 13.25 22.32
N GLU A 32 22.42 12.01 22.67
CA GLU A 32 23.79 11.62 23.04
C GLU A 32 24.77 11.85 21.89
N ALA A 33 24.40 11.48 20.66
CA ALA A 33 25.23 11.73 19.49
C ALA A 33 25.46 13.24 19.24
N LEU A 34 24.43 14.06 19.39
CA LEU A 34 24.55 15.51 19.24
C LEU A 34 25.38 16.14 20.39
N LYS A 35 25.37 15.53 21.58
CA LYS A 35 26.17 15.95 22.74
C LYS A 35 27.67 15.74 22.58
N GLN A 36 28.12 14.90 21.65
CA GLN A 36 29.56 14.67 21.38
C GLN A 36 30.31 15.92 20.85
N ARG A 37 29.62 17.04 20.65
CA ARG A 37 30.22 18.30 20.21
C ARG A 37 31.05 18.94 21.36
N LYS A 38 32.31 19.29 21.07
CA LYS A 38 33.30 19.80 22.05
C LYS A 38 32.93 21.10 22.80
N PHE A 39 31.85 21.80 22.43
CA PHE A 39 31.46 23.07 23.04
C PHE A 39 29.94 23.22 22.99
N LEU A 40 29.26 22.77 24.04
CA LEU A 40 27.82 22.96 24.24
C LEU A 40 27.60 23.84 25.48
N PRO A 41 26.58 24.70 25.47
CA PRO A 41 26.19 25.43 26.66
C PRO A 41 25.69 24.47 27.75
N GLN A 42 25.68 24.93 29.01
CA GLN A 42 25.12 24.16 30.12
C GLN A 42 23.67 23.75 29.87
N THR A 43 22.90 24.58 29.15
CA THR A 43 21.53 24.27 28.70
C THR A 43 21.46 24.37 27.18
N PRO A 44 21.64 23.24 26.44
CA PRO A 44 21.61 23.25 24.98
C PRO A 44 20.19 23.40 24.44
N TYR A 45 20.06 24.21 23.40
CA TYR A 45 18.84 24.40 22.61
C TYR A 45 18.92 23.61 21.31
N LEU A 46 17.76 23.16 20.83
CA LEU A 46 17.64 22.42 19.59
C LEU A 46 17.45 23.37 18.42
N HIS A 47 18.41 23.41 17.50
CA HIS A 47 18.39 24.27 16.31
C HIS A 47 17.92 23.51 15.09
N TRP A 48 16.97 24.07 14.37
CA TRP A 48 16.46 23.53 13.11
C TRP A 48 16.90 24.41 11.95
N ARG A 49 17.67 23.84 11.02
CA ARG A 49 18.06 24.50 9.78
C ARG A 49 17.50 23.75 8.60
N ARG A 50 16.64 24.42 7.83
CA ARG A 50 16.09 23.85 6.59
C ARG A 50 17.21 23.57 5.57
N ILE A 51 17.23 22.36 5.02
CA ILE A 51 18.02 22.01 3.82
C ILE A 51 17.13 22.10 2.59
N SER A 52 15.97 21.43 2.66
CA SER A 52 14.99 21.37 1.59
C SER A 52 13.60 21.21 2.18
N ARG A 53 12.59 21.04 1.33
CA ARG A 53 11.21 20.83 1.74
C ARG A 53 11.08 19.69 2.74
N LEU A 54 10.58 20.00 3.94
CA LEU A 54 10.40 19.07 5.07
C LEU A 54 11.67 18.30 5.50
N TYR A 55 12.84 18.81 5.12
CA TYR A 55 14.12 18.18 5.41
C TYR A 55 15.03 19.20 6.09
N TYR A 56 15.47 18.86 7.30
CA TYR A 56 16.15 19.76 8.21
C TYR A 56 17.43 19.13 8.73
N VAL A 57 18.34 19.99 9.13
CA VAL A 57 19.45 19.63 10.00
C VAL A 57 19.18 20.17 11.38
N VAL A 58 19.36 19.26 12.33
CA VAL A 58 19.12 19.49 13.73
C VAL A 58 20.44 19.38 14.47
N THR A 59 20.73 20.40 15.28
CA THR A 59 21.96 20.51 16.07
C THR A 59 21.67 21.06 17.45
N LEU A 60 22.60 20.87 18.38
CA LEU A 60 22.57 21.51 19.70
C LEU A 60 23.48 22.74 19.72
N GLY A 61 23.01 23.82 20.36
CA GLY A 61 23.75 25.07 20.50
C GLY A 61 23.09 26.07 21.47
N ASP A 62 23.61 27.29 21.49
CA ASP A 62 23.13 28.38 22.36
C ASP A 62 21.77 28.93 21.88
N LYS A 63 21.17 29.88 22.61
CA LYS A 63 19.86 30.51 22.30
C LYS A 63 19.82 31.40 21.03
N ARG A 64 20.72 31.22 20.05
CA ARG A 64 20.82 32.07 18.85
C ARG A 64 20.25 31.39 17.60
N GLY A 65 19.20 31.93 16.98
CA GLY A 65 18.63 31.43 15.72
C GLY A 65 17.19 30.90 15.86
N ILE A 66 16.76 30.01 14.96
CA ILE A 66 15.50 29.26 15.11
C ILE A 66 15.79 28.08 16.03
N TYR A 67 15.30 28.15 17.27
CA TYR A 67 15.58 27.15 18.29
C TYR A 67 14.35 26.78 19.11
N MET A 68 14.39 25.57 19.67
CA MET A 68 13.42 25.09 20.64
C MET A 68 14.14 24.73 21.94
N HIS A 69 13.51 25.02 23.08
CA HIS A 69 14.01 24.50 24.36
C HIS A 69 13.77 22.98 24.42
N LEU A 70 14.78 22.23 24.85
CA LEU A 70 14.57 20.83 25.26
C LEU A 70 13.90 20.86 26.64
N TRP A 71 12.67 20.38 26.76
CA TRP A 71 12.03 20.27 28.07
C TRP A 71 12.67 19.12 28.85
N LYS A 72 12.32 18.95 30.13
CA LYS A 72 12.73 17.76 30.88
C LYS A 72 12.26 16.52 30.10
N PHE A 73 13.15 15.54 29.90
CA PHE A 73 12.86 14.22 29.29
C PHE A 73 12.68 14.16 27.76
N ASN A 74 13.52 14.85 26.96
CA ASN A 74 13.62 14.70 25.50
C ASN A 74 12.40 15.14 24.67
N GLU A 75 11.34 15.56 25.35
CA GLU A 75 10.15 16.13 24.75
C GLU A 75 10.42 17.57 24.33
N THR A 76 9.97 17.89 23.13
CA THR A 76 10.02 19.23 22.56
C THR A 76 8.96 19.32 21.47
N SER A 77 8.74 20.50 20.92
CA SER A 77 7.82 20.68 19.80
C SER A 77 8.57 21.24 18.59
N LEU A 78 7.92 21.23 17.43
CA LEU A 78 8.52 21.85 16.24
C LEU A 78 8.53 23.38 16.36
N PRO A 79 9.63 24.07 15.99
CA PRO A 79 9.66 25.54 15.94
C PRO A 79 8.60 26.10 14.99
N ASN A 80 8.09 27.31 15.27
CA ASN A 80 7.01 27.94 14.51
C ASN A 80 7.27 27.99 12.99
N GLU A 81 8.50 28.26 12.55
CA GLU A 81 8.85 28.29 11.13
C GLU A 81 8.75 26.91 10.47
N VAL A 82 9.04 25.84 11.23
CA VAL A 82 8.88 24.46 10.79
C VAL A 82 7.38 24.11 10.74
N VAL A 83 6.61 24.51 11.76
CA VAL A 83 5.15 24.33 11.82
C VAL A 83 4.46 24.94 10.60
N GLN A 84 4.75 26.20 10.27
CA GLN A 84 4.18 26.88 9.10
C GLN A 84 4.51 26.20 7.77
N GLU A 85 5.67 25.55 7.66
CA GLU A 85 5.99 24.75 6.48
C GLU A 85 5.21 23.43 6.47
N VAL A 86 5.11 22.75 7.62
CA VAL A 86 4.34 21.53 7.78
C VAL A 86 2.88 21.76 7.40
N GLU A 87 2.22 22.76 7.98
CA GLU A 87 0.80 23.06 7.70
C GLU A 87 0.54 23.33 6.23
N ARG A 88 1.41 24.10 5.55
CA ARG A 88 1.30 24.34 4.11
C ARG A 88 1.42 23.06 3.30
N GLU A 89 2.32 22.16 3.70
CA GLU A 89 2.51 20.89 3.01
C GLU A 89 1.37 19.91 3.30
N GLU A 90 0.81 19.90 4.52
CA GLU A 90 -0.39 19.12 4.85
C GLU A 90 -1.61 19.55 4.02
N GLN A 91 -1.81 20.87 3.87
CA GLN A 91 -2.88 21.42 3.04
C GLN A 91 -2.73 21.02 1.57
N ARG A 92 -1.49 20.98 1.05
CA ARG A 92 -1.21 20.58 -0.33
C ARG A 92 -1.37 19.09 -0.56
N SER A 93 -0.98 18.27 0.41
CA SER A 93 -0.98 16.81 0.27
C SER A 93 -2.30 16.17 0.66
N GLY A 94 -3.08 16.81 1.53
CA GLY A 94 -4.22 16.18 2.21
C GLY A 94 -3.78 15.07 3.18
N LEU A 95 -2.56 15.15 3.72
CA LEU A 95 -1.97 14.17 4.64
C LEU A 95 -1.40 14.90 5.84
N GLU A 96 -1.64 14.41 7.05
CA GLU A 96 -1.08 15.02 8.26
C GLU A 96 0.37 14.58 8.50
N ALA A 97 1.21 15.47 9.00
CA ALA A 97 2.55 15.14 9.47
C ALA A 97 2.46 14.33 10.75
N ASN A 98 3.02 13.12 10.71
CA ASN A 98 2.84 12.14 11.79
C ASN A 98 4.11 11.39 12.17
N ALA A 99 5.21 11.56 11.44
CA ALA A 99 6.49 10.93 11.77
C ALA A 99 7.69 11.76 11.34
N ILE A 100 8.83 11.53 11.99
CA ILE A 100 10.14 12.08 11.62
C ILE A 100 11.14 10.95 11.51
N ILE A 101 11.83 10.88 10.38
CA ILE A 101 13.04 10.06 10.24
C ILE A 101 14.23 10.88 10.66
N TRP A 102 14.99 10.32 11.57
CA TRP A 102 16.27 10.85 12.04
C TRP A 102 17.41 10.05 11.46
N THR A 103 18.44 10.73 10.96
CA THR A 103 19.70 10.10 10.54
C THR A 103 20.88 10.88 11.10
N ILE A 104 21.66 10.25 11.96
CA ILE A 104 22.90 10.84 12.47
C ILE A 104 23.95 10.77 11.37
N THR A 105 24.54 11.92 11.04
CA THR A 105 25.59 12.03 10.03
C THR A 105 26.64 13.06 10.46
N ARG A 106 27.70 13.22 9.65
CA ARG A 106 28.64 14.33 9.78
C ARG A 106 28.40 15.35 8.68
N TRP A 107 28.25 16.61 9.07
CA TRP A 107 28.21 17.73 8.13
C TRP A 107 29.30 18.73 8.50
N HIS A 108 30.20 19.01 7.55
CA HIS A 108 31.37 19.88 7.75
C HIS A 108 32.20 19.47 8.98
N GLY A 109 32.43 18.17 9.16
CA GLY A 109 33.20 17.61 10.28
C GLY A 109 32.47 17.59 11.63
N ARG A 110 31.21 18.04 11.70
CA ARG A 110 30.41 18.07 12.93
C ARG A 110 29.32 17.00 12.90
N THR A 111 29.10 16.33 14.02
CA THR A 111 27.94 15.43 14.17
C THR A 111 26.66 16.25 14.15
N VAL A 112 25.74 15.89 13.26
CA VAL A 112 24.42 16.52 13.12
C VAL A 112 23.36 15.45 12.92
N ALA A 113 22.11 15.79 13.20
CA ALA A 113 20.96 14.93 12.93
C ALA A 113 20.20 15.47 11.72
N LEU A 114 20.08 14.68 10.66
CA LEU A 114 19.15 14.97 9.57
C LEU A 114 17.75 14.53 10.00
N ALA A 115 16.79 15.44 9.91
CA ALA A 115 15.40 15.22 10.24
C ALA A 115 14.56 15.34 8.97
N ARG A 116 13.82 14.30 8.62
CA ARG A 116 12.83 14.32 7.54
C ARG A 116 11.45 14.12 8.10
N ILE A 117 10.61 15.14 8.00
CA ILE A 117 9.21 15.07 8.40
C ILE A 117 8.44 14.33 7.31
N LEU A 118 7.65 13.34 7.72
CA LEU A 118 6.80 12.52 6.87
C LEU A 118 5.34 12.88 7.09
N LEU A 119 4.60 12.98 5.98
CA LEU A 119 3.15 13.13 6.01
C LEU A 119 2.49 11.79 5.70
N GLY A 120 1.54 11.37 6.54
CA GLY A 120 0.75 10.15 6.37
C GLY A 120 1.54 8.85 6.48
N TYR A 121 2.71 8.83 7.12
CA TYR A 121 3.50 7.60 7.28
C TYR A 121 2.71 6.54 8.05
N GLY A 122 2.59 5.33 7.50
CA GLY A 122 1.79 4.25 8.07
C GLY A 122 0.28 4.40 7.84
N THR A 123 -0.19 5.47 7.17
CA THR A 123 -1.61 5.64 6.84
C THR A 123 -2.04 4.64 5.78
N ASN A 124 -3.21 4.02 5.99
CA ASN A 124 -3.88 3.18 5.01
C ASN A 124 -4.86 4.02 4.20
N ILE A 125 -4.78 3.91 2.87
CA ILE A 125 -5.65 4.62 1.93
C ILE A 125 -6.34 3.57 1.06
N TYR A 126 -7.66 3.59 1.07
CA TYR A 126 -8.47 2.78 0.17
C TYR A 126 -8.45 3.36 -1.23
N VAL A 127 -8.30 2.49 -2.23
CA VAL A 127 -8.23 2.89 -3.63
C VAL A 127 -9.13 2.03 -4.50
N GLU A 128 -9.74 2.67 -5.48
CA GLU A 128 -10.46 1.96 -6.53
C GLU A 128 -9.47 1.15 -7.36
N SER A 129 -9.84 -0.10 -7.63
CA SER A 129 -9.03 -0.97 -8.47
C SER A 129 -9.88 -2.05 -9.13
N ASN A 130 -9.35 -2.57 -10.24
CA ASN A 130 -9.85 -3.77 -10.90
C ASN A 130 -8.68 -4.74 -11.12
N ASN A 131 -8.90 -5.90 -11.71
CA ASN A 131 -7.81 -6.88 -11.91
C ASN A 131 -6.56 -6.32 -12.62
N GLU A 132 -6.72 -5.29 -13.45
CA GLU A 132 -5.64 -4.78 -14.30
C GLU A 132 -4.92 -3.54 -13.77
N GLU A 133 -5.65 -2.68 -13.06
CA GLU A 133 -5.25 -1.29 -12.80
C GLU A 133 -5.77 -0.80 -11.44
N ILE A 134 -5.06 0.19 -10.87
CA ILE A 134 -5.40 0.87 -9.62
C ILE A 134 -5.39 2.38 -9.87
N THR A 135 -6.38 3.10 -9.33
CA THR A 135 -6.43 4.56 -9.38
C THR A 135 -5.73 5.15 -8.16
N LEU A 136 -4.60 5.84 -8.37
CA LEU A 136 -3.84 6.46 -7.29
C LEU A 136 -4.42 7.82 -6.92
N THR A 137 -4.83 7.97 -5.66
CA THR A 137 -5.34 9.24 -5.13
C THR A 137 -4.27 10.35 -5.16
N PRO A 138 -4.68 11.63 -5.13
CA PRO A 138 -3.75 12.75 -5.02
C PRO A 138 -2.78 12.63 -3.85
N GLN A 139 -3.25 12.12 -2.69
CA GLN A 139 -2.43 11.87 -1.51
C GLN A 139 -1.26 10.91 -1.81
N ILE A 140 -1.55 9.77 -2.44
CA ILE A 140 -0.54 8.75 -2.79
C ILE A 140 0.45 9.33 -3.81
N ARG A 141 -0.05 10.05 -4.83
CA ARG A 141 0.80 10.68 -5.84
C ARG A 141 1.72 11.74 -5.23
N TYR A 142 1.23 12.50 -4.26
CA TYR A 142 2.01 13.50 -3.52
C TYR A 142 3.11 12.83 -2.69
N TYR A 143 2.74 11.82 -1.90
CA TYR A 143 3.64 11.08 -1.01
C TYR A 143 4.83 10.50 -1.77
N MET A 144 4.55 9.83 -2.90
CA MET A 144 5.56 9.21 -3.76
C MET A 144 6.25 10.17 -4.72
N GLN A 145 5.84 11.45 -4.74
CA GLN A 145 6.30 12.46 -5.70
C GLN A 145 6.24 11.95 -7.15
N LEU A 146 5.06 11.44 -7.53
CA LEU A 146 4.83 10.84 -8.84
C LEU A 146 4.56 11.90 -9.89
N LYS A 147 5.20 11.71 -11.04
CA LYS A 147 4.91 12.45 -12.28
C LYS A 147 4.32 11.50 -13.30
N GLY A 148 3.65 12.02 -14.33
CA GLY A 148 3.21 11.20 -15.45
C GLY A 148 4.36 10.36 -16.01
N ARG A 149 4.09 9.09 -16.36
CA ARG A 149 5.07 8.12 -16.88
C ARG A 149 6.18 7.74 -15.90
N THR A 150 5.99 7.94 -14.59
CA THR A 150 6.92 7.39 -13.59
C THR A 150 6.91 5.86 -13.65
N ILE A 151 8.09 5.25 -13.69
CA ILE A 151 8.27 3.81 -13.55
C ILE A 151 8.20 3.45 -12.06
N LEU A 152 7.40 2.44 -11.74
CA LEU A 152 7.32 1.85 -10.41
C LEU A 152 7.73 0.38 -10.46
N TYR A 153 8.47 -0.03 -9.45
CA TYR A 153 9.03 -1.36 -9.27
C TYR A 153 8.32 -2.06 -8.13
N TRP A 154 7.95 -3.31 -8.36
CA TRP A 154 7.10 -4.10 -7.49
C TRP A 154 7.87 -5.29 -6.96
N LYS A 155 7.83 -5.50 -5.66
CA LYS A 155 8.34 -6.70 -4.97
C LYS A 155 7.18 -7.37 -4.25
N GLN A 156 6.99 -8.65 -4.48
CA GLN A 156 6.00 -9.43 -3.76
C GLN A 156 6.49 -9.69 -2.34
N LEU A 157 5.65 -9.37 -1.35
CA LEU A 157 5.93 -9.59 0.07
C LEU A 157 5.16 -10.80 0.62
N GLY A 158 4.02 -11.13 0.01
CA GLY A 158 3.18 -12.25 0.40
C GLY A 158 2.09 -12.49 -0.65
N GLU A 159 1.14 -13.34 -0.32
CA GLU A 159 -0.08 -13.47 -1.12
C GLU A 159 -0.83 -12.13 -1.14
N ASP A 160 -1.17 -11.68 -2.35
CA ASP A 160 -1.87 -10.43 -2.62
C ASP A 160 -1.30 -9.15 -1.95
N THR A 161 0.00 -9.16 -1.63
CA THR A 161 0.69 -8.04 -0.98
C THR A 161 2.01 -7.71 -1.68
N TRP A 162 2.19 -6.44 -2.05
CA TRP A 162 3.35 -5.97 -2.81
C TRP A 162 3.91 -4.65 -2.28
N LEU A 163 5.24 -4.58 -2.22
CA LEU A 163 5.98 -3.34 -2.02
C LEU A 163 6.21 -2.66 -3.37
N ILE A 164 5.83 -1.39 -3.48
CA ILE A 164 5.96 -0.59 -4.69
C ILE A 164 6.89 0.58 -4.41
N THR A 165 7.94 0.72 -5.21
CA THR A 165 8.95 1.78 -5.04
C THR A 165 9.36 2.40 -6.37
N LYS A 166 10.08 3.52 -6.32
CA LYS A 166 10.79 4.10 -7.48
C LYS A 166 12.19 3.51 -7.66
N SER A 167 12.61 2.56 -6.83
CA SER A 167 13.94 1.96 -6.85
C SER A 167 13.97 0.73 -7.75
N ALA A 168 14.93 0.68 -8.66
CA ALA A 168 15.15 -0.47 -9.54
C ALA A 168 15.87 -1.65 -8.85
N LYS A 169 16.05 -1.61 -7.53
CA LYS A 169 16.76 -2.65 -6.77
C LYS A 169 15.77 -3.63 -6.14
N ASP A 170 16.03 -4.92 -6.34
CA ASP A 170 15.27 -6.02 -5.75
C ASP A 170 13.76 -5.88 -6.03
N TYR A 171 13.39 -6.18 -7.28
CA TYR A 171 12.02 -6.14 -7.76
C TYR A 171 11.71 -7.39 -8.59
N ASP A 172 10.44 -7.76 -8.59
CA ASP A 172 9.94 -8.92 -9.31
C ASP A 172 9.22 -8.50 -10.59
N ALA A 173 8.62 -7.29 -10.62
CA ALA A 173 8.06 -6.70 -11.84
C ALA A 173 8.16 -5.17 -11.83
N LYS A 174 7.87 -4.55 -12.98
CA LYS A 174 7.77 -3.10 -13.12
C LYS A 174 6.51 -2.72 -13.88
N SER A 175 5.98 -1.54 -13.59
CA SER A 175 4.88 -0.94 -14.35
C SER A 175 5.02 0.58 -14.43
N TRP A 176 4.14 1.20 -15.22
CA TRP A 176 4.15 2.62 -15.49
C TRP A 176 2.90 3.27 -14.89
N LEU A 177 3.08 4.48 -14.36
CA LEU A 177 1.97 5.35 -14.04
C LEU A 177 1.51 6.11 -15.29
N THR A 178 0.26 5.93 -15.69
CA THR A 178 -0.39 6.72 -16.74
C THR A 178 -1.40 7.66 -16.11
N CYS A 179 -1.07 8.96 -16.06
CA CYS A 179 -1.84 9.97 -15.33
C CYS A 179 -1.98 9.61 -13.83
N GLU A 180 -3.13 9.11 -13.43
CA GLU A 180 -3.42 8.64 -12.07
C GLU A 180 -3.53 7.12 -11.95
N THR A 181 -3.52 6.42 -13.07
CA THR A 181 -3.74 4.98 -13.11
C THR A 181 -2.42 4.21 -13.12
N LEU A 182 -2.26 3.30 -12.18
CA LEU A 182 -1.12 2.42 -12.07
C LEU A 182 -1.48 1.03 -12.59
N LYS A 183 -0.79 0.57 -13.64
CA LYS A 183 -1.01 -0.77 -14.17
C LYS A 183 -0.43 -1.84 -13.25
N ILE A 184 -1.21 -2.87 -12.99
CA ILE A 184 -0.77 -4.06 -12.27
C ILE A 184 -0.01 -4.97 -13.24
N PRO A 185 1.23 -5.37 -12.93
CA PRO A 185 1.98 -6.32 -13.75
C PRO A 185 1.19 -7.62 -14.00
N LYS A 186 1.21 -8.12 -15.24
CA LYS A 186 0.42 -9.32 -15.65
C LYS A 186 0.60 -10.53 -14.73
N LYS A 187 1.83 -10.76 -14.24
CA LYS A 187 2.15 -11.88 -13.35
C LYS A 187 1.48 -11.80 -11.96
N PHE A 188 1.01 -10.63 -11.57
CA PHE A 188 0.30 -10.40 -10.29
C PHE A 188 -1.22 -10.34 -10.47
N ARG A 189 -1.71 -10.57 -11.71
CA ARG A 189 -3.14 -10.69 -12.00
C ARG A 189 -3.55 -12.15 -11.81
N THR A 190 -3.55 -12.57 -10.54
CA THR A 190 -3.65 -13.98 -10.13
C THR A 190 -5.08 -14.52 -10.15
N PHE A 191 -6.08 -13.65 -10.21
CA PHE A 191 -7.49 -14.04 -10.13
C PHE A 191 -8.32 -13.45 -11.26
N ASN A 192 -9.33 -14.20 -11.71
CA ASN A 192 -10.22 -13.81 -12.81
C ASN A 192 -11.67 -13.60 -12.37
N TYR A 193 -12.09 -14.25 -11.28
CA TYR A 193 -13.46 -14.24 -10.78
C TYR A 193 -13.48 -13.81 -9.31
N TYR A 194 -14.33 -12.83 -9.00
CA TYR A 194 -14.53 -12.29 -7.66
C TYR A 194 -15.86 -11.55 -7.57
N MET A 195 -16.41 -11.43 -6.36
CA MET A 195 -17.59 -10.60 -6.09
C MET A 195 -17.19 -9.14 -5.91
N PHE A 196 -16.20 -8.91 -5.05
CA PHE A 196 -15.67 -7.60 -4.74
C PHE A 196 -14.17 -7.69 -4.48
N LEU A 197 -13.49 -6.58 -4.72
CA LEU A 197 -12.05 -6.44 -4.56
C LEU A 197 -11.77 -5.17 -3.77
N GLU A 198 -11.23 -5.35 -2.59
CA GLU A 198 -10.74 -4.24 -1.79
C GLU A 198 -9.25 -4.06 -2.08
N THR A 199 -8.81 -2.81 -2.22
CA THR A 199 -7.38 -2.53 -2.35
C THR A 199 -7.03 -1.38 -1.41
N THR A 200 -6.04 -1.66 -0.57
CA THR A 200 -5.53 -0.73 0.43
C THR A 200 -4.07 -0.48 0.14
N ILE A 201 -3.68 0.79 0.17
CA ILE A 201 -2.30 1.22 0.05
C ILE A 201 -1.86 1.80 1.39
N ASN A 202 -0.86 1.19 2.00
CA ASN A 202 -0.16 1.73 3.15
C ASN A 202 1.01 2.60 2.66
N LEU A 203 1.10 3.82 3.17
CA LEU A 203 2.22 4.72 2.90
C LEU A 203 3.40 4.34 3.81
N THR A 204 4.55 3.99 3.23
CA THR A 204 5.71 3.51 4.00
C THR A 204 7.03 3.99 3.41
N GLU A 205 8.15 3.47 3.90
CA GLU A 205 9.46 3.73 3.33
C GLU A 205 10.27 2.47 3.04
N LYS A 206 11.10 2.56 1.99
CA LYS A 206 12.21 1.62 1.74
C LYS A 206 13.49 2.45 1.63
N ASP A 207 14.50 2.14 2.44
CA ASP A 207 15.83 2.77 2.39
C ASP A 207 15.85 4.30 2.44
N GLY A 208 14.90 4.93 3.14
CA GLY A 208 14.89 6.38 3.34
C GLY A 208 14.15 7.13 2.26
N LYS A 209 13.39 6.41 1.44
CA LYS A 209 12.61 6.94 0.33
C LYS A 209 11.16 6.47 0.46
N PRO A 210 10.20 7.29 -0.02
CA PRO A 210 8.80 6.89 -0.09
C PRO A 210 8.63 5.55 -0.83
N ALA A 211 7.80 4.69 -0.24
CA ALA A 211 7.36 3.43 -0.79
C ALA A 211 5.88 3.21 -0.44
N LEU A 212 5.25 2.26 -1.12
CA LEU A 212 3.87 1.87 -0.86
C LEU A 212 3.83 0.38 -0.57
N VAL A 213 3.04 -0.05 0.40
CA VAL A 213 2.64 -1.46 0.50
C VAL A 213 1.20 -1.54 0.03
N LEU A 214 1.00 -2.20 -1.10
CA LEU A 214 -0.32 -2.47 -1.64
C LEU A 214 -0.76 -3.85 -1.17
N LYS A 215 -1.95 -3.91 -0.56
CA LYS A 215 -2.62 -5.15 -0.21
C LYS A 215 -3.95 -5.22 -0.95
N ARG A 216 -4.26 -6.39 -1.52
CA ARG A 216 -5.58 -6.68 -2.09
C ARG A 216 -6.27 -7.73 -1.25
N THR A 217 -7.55 -7.50 -0.99
CA THR A 217 -8.41 -8.48 -0.36
C THR A 217 -9.47 -8.86 -1.38
N VAL A 218 -9.40 -10.10 -1.85
CA VAL A 218 -10.31 -10.62 -2.86
C VAL A 218 -11.45 -11.35 -2.15
N PHE A 219 -12.68 -10.88 -2.34
CA PHE A 219 -13.86 -11.53 -1.81
C PHE A 219 -14.49 -12.38 -2.90
N ARG A 220 -14.52 -13.69 -2.68
CA ARG A 220 -15.03 -14.68 -3.64
C ARG A 220 -16.16 -15.46 -3.01
N SER A 221 -17.16 -15.79 -3.82
CA SER A 221 -18.06 -16.89 -3.48
C SER A 221 -17.34 -18.22 -3.75
N SER A 222 -17.79 -19.30 -3.12
CA SER A 222 -17.27 -20.65 -3.41
C SER A 222 -17.38 -21.02 -4.89
N PHE A 223 -18.38 -20.48 -5.59
CA PHE A 223 -18.51 -20.57 -7.03
C PHE A 223 -17.41 -19.81 -7.79
N ASP A 224 -17.12 -18.56 -7.42
CA ASP A 224 -16.04 -17.79 -8.07
C ASP A 224 -14.66 -18.41 -7.80
N GLU A 225 -14.45 -18.92 -6.58
CA GLU A 225 -13.25 -19.67 -6.20
C GLU A 225 -13.09 -20.94 -7.04
N PHE A 226 -14.16 -21.72 -7.19
CA PHE A 226 -14.21 -22.88 -8.07
C PHE A 226 -13.83 -22.52 -9.52
N LEU A 227 -14.44 -21.48 -10.10
CA LEU A 227 -14.15 -21.09 -11.49
C LEU A 227 -12.68 -20.68 -11.65
N ASP A 228 -12.16 -19.88 -10.72
CA ASP A 228 -10.77 -19.44 -10.78
C ASP A 228 -9.81 -20.62 -10.61
N ASN A 229 -10.14 -21.64 -9.82
CA ASN A 229 -9.30 -22.82 -9.64
C ASN A 229 -9.44 -23.87 -10.76
N THR A 230 -10.56 -23.89 -11.47
CA THR A 230 -10.91 -24.99 -12.39
C THR A 230 -10.71 -24.62 -13.85
N ILE A 231 -11.02 -23.40 -14.26
CA ILE A 231 -11.02 -23.00 -15.68
C ILE A 231 -10.07 -21.83 -15.97
N LYS A 232 -9.60 -21.75 -17.21
CA LYS A 232 -8.82 -20.62 -17.75
C LYS A 232 -9.28 -20.29 -19.16
N LYS A 233 -9.17 -19.02 -19.57
CA LYS A 233 -9.42 -18.60 -20.95
C LYS A 233 -8.40 -19.25 -21.88
N GLY A 234 -8.84 -19.75 -23.03
CA GLY A 234 -8.02 -20.51 -23.97
C GLY A 234 -8.75 -20.84 -25.27
N LYS A 235 -8.20 -21.76 -26.07
CA LYS A 235 -8.82 -22.22 -27.34
C LYS A 235 -9.70 -23.47 -27.19
N GLY A 236 -9.83 -24.00 -25.97
CA GLY A 236 -10.60 -25.21 -25.72
C GLY A 236 -12.10 -24.98 -25.68
N LYS A 237 -12.79 -26.06 -25.35
CA LYS A 237 -14.22 -26.09 -25.03
C LYS A 237 -14.42 -26.96 -23.79
N ILE A 238 -15.41 -26.62 -22.98
CA ILE A 238 -15.80 -27.38 -21.79
C ILE A 238 -17.29 -27.67 -21.92
N GLU A 239 -17.69 -28.93 -21.75
CA GLU A 239 -19.10 -29.32 -21.73
C GLU A 239 -19.73 -28.86 -20.39
N ILE A 240 -20.96 -28.37 -20.43
CA ILE A 240 -21.59 -27.69 -19.29
C ILE A 240 -21.88 -28.62 -18.11
N HIS A 241 -22.29 -29.86 -18.36
CA HIS A 241 -22.53 -30.87 -17.33
C HIS A 241 -21.22 -31.39 -16.75
N ASP A 242 -20.18 -31.54 -17.57
CA ASP A 242 -18.83 -31.87 -17.07
C ASP A 242 -18.35 -30.78 -16.09
N LEU A 243 -18.52 -29.51 -16.43
CA LEU A 243 -18.14 -28.40 -15.54
C LEU A 243 -19.00 -28.39 -14.27
N TYR A 244 -20.30 -28.69 -14.38
CA TYR A 244 -21.18 -28.77 -13.21
C TYR A 244 -20.79 -29.93 -12.28
N ASN A 245 -20.46 -31.10 -12.81
CA ASN A 245 -19.99 -32.23 -12.02
C ASN A 245 -18.70 -31.88 -11.27
N LEU A 246 -17.75 -31.21 -11.93
CA LEU A 246 -16.54 -30.70 -11.28
C LEU A 246 -16.85 -29.69 -10.16
N TYR A 247 -17.88 -28.86 -10.33
CA TYR A 247 -18.34 -27.94 -9.29
C TYR A 247 -18.87 -28.70 -8.06
N LEU A 248 -19.71 -29.71 -8.28
CA LEU A 248 -20.24 -30.54 -7.20
C LEU A 248 -19.11 -31.24 -6.41
N GLU A 249 -18.13 -31.79 -7.11
CA GLU A 249 -16.95 -32.39 -6.49
C GLU A 249 -16.12 -31.37 -5.71
N TYR A 250 -15.96 -30.16 -6.26
CA TYR A 250 -15.23 -29.08 -5.61
C TYR A 250 -15.88 -28.66 -4.28
N ILE A 251 -17.19 -28.41 -4.28
CA ILE A 251 -17.93 -28.00 -3.07
C ILE A 251 -17.86 -29.09 -2.03
N LYS A 252 -18.14 -30.34 -2.40
CA LYS A 252 -18.05 -31.49 -1.49
C LYS A 252 -16.69 -31.62 -0.82
N LYS A 253 -15.61 -31.31 -1.54
CA LYS A 253 -14.24 -31.44 -1.04
C LYS A 253 -13.79 -30.23 -0.20
N ASN A 254 -14.09 -29.01 -0.64
CA ASN A 254 -13.47 -27.79 -0.10
C ASN A 254 -14.41 -26.96 0.78
N LYS A 255 -15.73 -27.19 0.68
CA LYS A 255 -16.81 -26.47 1.38
C LYS A 255 -17.92 -27.46 1.79
N PRO A 256 -17.61 -28.54 2.55
CA PRO A 256 -18.58 -29.60 2.86
C PRO A 256 -19.82 -29.11 3.63
N GLU A 257 -19.72 -27.97 4.28
CA GLU A 257 -20.81 -27.28 4.98
C GLU A 257 -21.78 -26.52 4.06
N GLU A 258 -21.40 -26.26 2.80
CA GLU A 258 -22.23 -25.52 1.84
C GLU A 258 -23.11 -26.46 1.02
N GLU A 259 -24.39 -26.12 0.89
CA GLU A 259 -25.28 -26.79 -0.04
C GLU A 259 -24.90 -26.39 -1.48
N PRO A 260 -24.57 -27.34 -2.38
CA PRO A 260 -24.21 -27.02 -3.74
C PRO A 260 -25.41 -26.45 -4.49
N LEU A 261 -25.15 -25.52 -5.42
CA LEU A 261 -26.16 -25.00 -6.32
C LEU A 261 -26.79 -26.13 -7.14
N SER A 262 -28.11 -26.04 -7.35
CA SER A 262 -28.77 -26.81 -8.41
C SER A 262 -28.18 -26.46 -9.78
N PHE A 263 -28.38 -27.31 -10.78
CA PHE A 263 -27.87 -27.05 -12.13
C PHE A 263 -28.37 -25.70 -12.67
N ILE A 264 -29.65 -25.36 -12.44
CA ILE A 264 -30.21 -24.06 -12.82
C ILE A 264 -29.53 -22.91 -12.06
N GLY A 265 -29.32 -23.04 -10.75
CA GLY A 265 -28.60 -22.04 -9.96
C GLY A 265 -27.15 -21.86 -10.43
N PHE A 266 -26.50 -22.94 -10.88
CA PHE A 266 -25.17 -22.90 -11.48
C PHE A 266 -25.17 -22.16 -12.83
N LEU A 267 -26.15 -22.43 -13.71
CA LEU A 267 -26.33 -21.71 -14.97
C LEU A 267 -26.58 -20.21 -14.75
N ASP A 268 -27.41 -19.86 -13.75
CA ASP A 268 -27.71 -18.47 -13.39
C ASP A 268 -26.44 -17.69 -13.02
N LYS A 269 -25.47 -18.34 -12.36
CA LYS A 269 -24.18 -17.74 -12.00
C LYS A 269 -23.22 -17.63 -13.18
N LEU A 270 -23.33 -18.52 -14.17
CA LEU A 270 -22.52 -18.47 -15.39
C LEU A 270 -23.01 -17.41 -16.39
N ASN A 271 -24.30 -17.09 -16.43
CA ASN A 271 -24.86 -16.11 -17.37
C ASN A 271 -24.77 -14.68 -16.82
N PRO A 272 -24.42 -13.65 -17.64
CA PRO A 272 -23.86 -13.72 -18.99
C PRO A 272 -22.31 -13.80 -18.98
N ARG A 273 -21.70 -14.03 -17.81
CA ARG A 273 -20.25 -13.90 -17.58
C ARG A 273 -19.40 -14.90 -18.39
N ILE A 274 -19.91 -16.12 -18.54
CA ILE A 274 -19.23 -17.26 -19.19
C ILE A 274 -20.10 -17.81 -20.31
N ILE A 275 -21.40 -17.98 -20.08
CA ILE A 275 -22.34 -18.44 -21.10
C ILE A 275 -23.16 -17.27 -21.66
N PRO A 276 -23.35 -17.17 -22.98
CA PRO A 276 -24.22 -16.17 -23.56
C PRO A 276 -25.70 -16.40 -23.20
N THR A 277 -26.51 -15.35 -23.25
CA THR A 277 -27.92 -15.41 -22.82
C THR A 277 -28.79 -16.35 -23.65
N LYS A 278 -28.52 -16.52 -24.94
CA LYS A 278 -29.27 -17.44 -25.82
C LYS A 278 -29.16 -18.91 -25.38
N PRO A 279 -27.95 -19.52 -25.30
CA PRO A 279 -27.81 -20.89 -24.83
C PRO A 279 -28.25 -21.06 -23.37
N TYR A 280 -28.06 -20.06 -22.51
CA TYR A 280 -28.61 -20.07 -21.14
C TYR A 280 -30.13 -20.31 -21.11
N LYS A 281 -30.91 -19.63 -21.97
CA LYS A 281 -32.37 -19.81 -22.00
C LYS A 281 -32.76 -21.23 -22.41
N VAL A 282 -32.09 -21.78 -23.42
CA VAL A 282 -32.31 -23.16 -23.89
C VAL A 282 -32.01 -24.15 -22.77
N LEU A 283 -30.84 -24.05 -22.14
CA LEU A 283 -30.43 -24.94 -21.04
C LEU A 283 -31.31 -24.82 -19.80
N ARG A 284 -31.97 -23.67 -19.61
CA ARG A 284 -32.90 -23.49 -18.49
C ARG A 284 -34.24 -24.20 -18.74
N GLU A 285 -34.71 -24.22 -19.98
CA GLU A 285 -35.94 -24.90 -20.40
C GLU A 285 -35.71 -26.41 -20.60
N HIS A 286 -34.52 -26.77 -21.07
CA HIS A 286 -34.08 -28.13 -21.39
C HIS A 286 -32.73 -28.42 -20.72
N PRO A 287 -32.71 -28.74 -19.41
CA PRO A 287 -31.48 -28.96 -18.64
C PRO A 287 -30.64 -30.15 -19.09
N GLU A 288 -31.15 -31.02 -19.93
CA GLU A 288 -30.48 -32.19 -20.51
C GLU A 288 -29.69 -31.88 -21.79
N GLU A 289 -29.88 -30.68 -22.38
CA GLU A 289 -29.26 -30.31 -23.64
C GLU A 289 -27.74 -30.12 -23.49
N THR A 290 -26.99 -30.72 -24.42
CA THR A 290 -25.53 -30.61 -24.42
C THR A 290 -25.10 -29.22 -24.89
N TYR A 291 -24.27 -28.55 -24.10
CA TYR A 291 -23.69 -27.27 -24.49
C TYR A 291 -22.20 -27.18 -24.21
N TYR A 292 -21.44 -26.73 -25.20
CA TYR A 292 -20.01 -26.52 -25.09
C TYR A 292 -19.70 -25.04 -24.91
N ILE A 293 -19.13 -24.70 -23.75
CA ILE A 293 -18.59 -23.38 -23.46
C ILE A 293 -17.27 -23.22 -24.21
N HIS A 294 -17.28 -22.44 -25.29
CA HIS A 294 -16.09 -22.17 -26.08
C HIS A 294 -15.22 -21.06 -25.46
N GLY A 295 -13.92 -21.13 -25.70
CA GLY A 295 -12.98 -20.09 -25.23
C GLY A 295 -12.39 -20.35 -23.84
N PHE A 296 -12.66 -21.52 -23.27
CA PHE A 296 -12.18 -21.94 -21.96
C PHE A 296 -11.55 -23.33 -22.00
N SER A 297 -10.70 -23.62 -21.02
CA SER A 297 -10.06 -24.93 -20.85
C SER A 297 -9.88 -25.20 -19.37
N LEU A 298 -9.93 -26.48 -18.98
CA LEU A 298 -9.61 -26.88 -17.62
C LEU A 298 -8.15 -26.50 -17.30
N LYS A 299 -7.91 -26.01 -16.08
CA LYS A 299 -6.56 -25.86 -15.56
C LYS A 299 -5.99 -27.26 -15.33
N THR A 300 -4.82 -27.54 -15.88
CA THR A 300 -4.04 -28.72 -15.50
C THR A 300 -3.67 -28.57 -14.03
N GLN A 301 -4.14 -29.48 -13.17
CA GLN A 301 -3.65 -29.59 -11.80
C GLN A 301 -2.17 -29.97 -11.86
N THR A 302 -1.28 -28.99 -11.81
CA THR A 302 0.10 -29.25 -11.43
C THR A 302 0.07 -29.64 -9.96
N ASN A 303 0.12 -30.95 -9.70
CA ASN A 303 0.62 -31.46 -8.44
C ASN A 303 2.05 -30.94 -8.29
N GLU A 304 2.24 -29.78 -7.67
CA GLU A 304 3.49 -29.49 -6.95
C GLU A 304 3.48 -30.39 -5.71
N ARG A 305 3.62 -31.70 -5.94
CA ARG A 305 4.17 -32.60 -4.94
C ARG A 305 5.65 -32.28 -4.90
N GLY A 306 6.15 -31.95 -3.72
CA GLY A 306 7.57 -31.80 -3.47
C GLY A 306 8.32 -33.02 -3.97
N ASP A 307 9.33 -32.79 -4.79
CA ASP A 307 10.46 -33.69 -4.84
C ASP A 307 11.33 -33.32 -3.64
N ASP A 308 11.22 -34.13 -2.58
CA ASP A 308 12.33 -34.37 -1.68
C ASP A 308 13.51 -34.90 -2.52
N GLY A 309 14.60 -34.14 -2.54
CA GLY A 309 15.90 -34.51 -3.09
C GLY A 309 17.00 -33.92 -2.23
#